data_AF-A0AAW1USE5-F1
#
_entry.id   AF-A0AAW1USE5-F1
#
_cell.length_a   1.000
_cell.length_b   1.000
_cell.length_c   1.000
_cell.angle_alpha   90.00
_cell.angle_beta   90.00
_cell.angle_gamma   90.00
#
_symmetry.space_group_name_H-M   'P 1'
#
loop_
_entity.id
_entity.type
_entity.pdbx_description
1 polymer ?
#
loop_
_entity_poly.entity_id
_entity_poly.type
_entity_poly.pdbx_seq_one_letter_code
_entity_poly.pdbx_strand_id
1 'polypeptide(L)'
;MVHESDRLSNVYSRGEKMLRYLHMESKYGQNDVAEMKRYSNDNRKLANQRNRRIYLIKCRCHNIVPKFLVKNMSNISFDSLNLRRNFKNILTSFYQKTVNISIADTIYEIKNLEKGLKIAGEIIMEFVPTDLWHIYSDKEKIRYEKLFTEIKSRNIEKFNTKFQIQQSNQNSNNTNEWIENLSNTEVPEYANEILKLGPKFAAPLK
;
A
#
# COMPACT_ATOMS: atom_id res chain seq x y z
N MET A 1 -22.08 5.78 -42.91
CA MET A 1 -21.69 5.86 -41.48
C MET A 1 -22.37 4.81 -40.59
N VAL A 2 -23.58 4.29 -40.90
CA VAL A 2 -24.25 3.25 -40.06
C VAL A 2 -23.64 1.85 -40.22
N HIS A 3 -23.02 1.52 -41.36
CA HIS A 3 -22.46 0.18 -41.61
C HIS A 3 -21.15 -0.15 -40.86
N GLU A 4 -20.48 0.83 -40.27
CA GLU A 4 -19.18 0.65 -39.63
C GLU A 4 -19.31 0.37 -38.12
N SER A 5 -20.33 0.97 -37.47
CA SER A 5 -20.66 0.67 -36.07
C SER A 5 -21.20 -0.75 -35.89
N ASP A 6 -21.97 -1.26 -36.85
CA ASP A 6 -22.53 -2.62 -36.79
C ASP A 6 -21.47 -3.69 -37.05
N ARG A 7 -20.45 -3.39 -37.87
CA ARG A 7 -19.29 -4.28 -38.07
C ARG A 7 -18.42 -4.36 -36.82
N LEU A 8 -18.14 -3.21 -36.19
CA LEU A 8 -17.40 -3.18 -34.93
C LEU A 8 -18.18 -3.89 -33.81
N SER A 9 -19.48 -3.62 -33.66
CA SER A 9 -20.35 -4.28 -32.68
C SER A 9 -20.36 -5.81 -32.83
N ASN A 10 -20.45 -6.32 -34.07
CA ASN A 10 -20.38 -7.76 -34.34
C ASN A 10 -19.00 -8.36 -34.05
N VAL A 11 -17.89 -7.66 -34.37
CA VAL A 11 -16.53 -8.10 -34.04
C VAL A 11 -16.30 -8.14 -32.53
N TYR A 12 -16.78 -7.13 -31.79
CA TYR A 12 -16.73 -7.08 -30.33
C TYR A 12 -17.54 -8.20 -29.67
N SER A 13 -18.78 -8.44 -30.13
CA SER A 13 -19.65 -9.51 -29.61
C SER A 13 -19.10 -10.91 -29.88
N ARG A 14 -18.51 -11.13 -31.08
CA ARG A 14 -17.89 -12.40 -31.46
C ARG A 14 -16.56 -12.61 -30.71
N GLY A 15 -15.74 -11.59 -30.57
CA GLY A 15 -14.52 -11.59 -29.75
C GLY A 15 -14.82 -11.82 -28.26
N GLU A 16 -15.93 -11.31 -27.74
CA GLU A 16 -16.37 -11.54 -26.36
C GLU A 16 -16.72 -13.00 -26.05
N LYS A 17 -17.46 -13.65 -26.94
CA LYS A 17 -17.73 -15.09 -26.82
C LYS A 17 -16.44 -15.91 -26.98
N MET A 18 -15.52 -15.46 -27.84
CA MET A 18 -14.27 -16.16 -28.13
C MET A 18 -13.26 -16.13 -26.98
N LEU A 19 -13.26 -15.06 -26.18
CA LEU A 19 -12.32 -14.85 -25.06
C LEU A 19 -12.67 -15.62 -23.78
N ARG A 20 -13.71 -16.45 -23.78
CA ARG A 20 -13.94 -17.39 -22.68
C ARG A 20 -12.86 -18.47 -22.74
N TYR A 21 -12.13 -18.68 -21.64
CA TYR A 21 -11.03 -19.64 -21.59
C TYR A 21 -11.40 -21.03 -22.11
N LEU A 22 -12.63 -21.51 -21.87
CA LEU A 22 -13.13 -22.78 -22.41
C LEU A 22 -13.18 -22.82 -23.94
N HIS A 23 -13.50 -21.71 -24.60
CA HIS A 23 -13.53 -21.61 -26.06
C HIS A 23 -12.12 -21.46 -26.65
N MET A 24 -11.24 -20.70 -25.98
CA MET A 24 -9.83 -20.62 -26.35
C MET A 24 -9.13 -21.97 -26.18
N GLU A 25 -9.47 -22.74 -25.14
CA GLU A 25 -8.90 -24.06 -24.87
C GLU A 25 -9.27 -25.07 -25.95
N SER A 26 -10.52 -25.01 -26.44
CA SER A 26 -10.96 -25.84 -27.57
C SER A 26 -10.29 -25.48 -28.90
N LYS A 27 -9.83 -24.23 -29.07
CA LYS A 27 -9.30 -23.73 -30.35
C LYS A 27 -7.77 -23.71 -30.43
N TYR A 28 -7.10 -23.39 -29.33
CA TYR A 28 -5.65 -23.20 -29.24
C TYR A 28 -4.99 -24.21 -28.28
N GLY A 29 -5.77 -24.94 -27.48
CA GLY A 29 -5.25 -25.93 -26.55
C GLY A 29 -4.95 -25.38 -25.15
N GLN A 30 -4.59 -26.29 -24.24
CA GLN A 30 -4.45 -25.98 -22.81
C GLN A 30 -3.23 -25.13 -22.48
N ASN A 31 -2.10 -25.37 -23.16
CA ASN A 31 -0.85 -24.66 -22.90
C ASN A 31 -0.97 -23.17 -23.24
N ASP A 32 -1.57 -22.86 -24.39
CA ASP A 32 -1.83 -21.51 -24.87
C ASP A 32 -2.77 -20.73 -23.92
N VAL A 33 -3.80 -21.39 -23.42
CA VAL A 33 -4.69 -20.82 -22.40
C VAL A 33 -3.97 -20.61 -21.07
N ALA A 34 -3.03 -21.48 -20.70
CA ALA A 34 -2.22 -21.31 -19.50
C ALA A 34 -1.34 -20.04 -19.60
N GLU A 35 -0.79 -19.74 -20.78
CA GLU A 35 -0.03 -18.53 -21.05
C GLU A 35 -0.89 -17.27 -20.90
N MET A 36 -2.11 -17.26 -21.45
CA MET A 36 -3.05 -16.16 -21.24
C MET A 36 -3.43 -15.99 -19.76
N LYS A 37 -3.68 -17.08 -19.04
CA LYS A 37 -3.94 -17.02 -17.59
C LYS A 37 -2.72 -16.49 -16.82
N ARG A 38 -1.50 -16.86 -17.23
CA ARG A 38 -0.25 -16.35 -16.65
C ARG A 38 -0.15 -14.85 -16.85
N TYR A 39 -0.38 -14.36 -18.07
CA TYR A 39 -0.41 -12.93 -18.39
C TYR A 39 -1.41 -12.15 -17.50
N SER A 40 -2.64 -12.64 -17.37
CA SER A 40 -3.65 -12.01 -16.51
C SER A 40 -3.25 -12.01 -15.03
N ASN A 41 -2.69 -13.12 -14.55
CA ASN A 41 -2.21 -13.23 -13.17
C ASN A 41 -1.04 -12.28 -12.87
N ASP A 42 -0.11 -12.14 -13.80
CA ASP A 42 1.05 -11.26 -13.63
C ASP A 42 0.63 -9.79 -13.72
N ASN A 43 -0.36 -9.43 -14.54
CA ASN A 43 -0.98 -8.11 -14.52
C ASN A 43 -1.61 -7.79 -13.16
N ARG A 44 -2.34 -8.75 -12.58
CA ARG A 44 -2.90 -8.61 -11.23
C ARG A 44 -1.82 -8.44 -10.17
N LYS A 45 -0.72 -9.22 -10.23
CA LYS A 45 0.42 -9.07 -9.32
C LYS A 45 1.09 -7.70 -9.49
N LEU A 46 1.26 -7.24 -10.72
CA LEU A 46 1.87 -5.94 -11.04
C LEU A 46 1.06 -4.78 -10.44
N ALA A 47 -0.27 -4.82 -10.54
CA ALA A 47 -1.16 -3.83 -9.93
C ALA A 47 -0.99 -3.77 -8.41
N ASN A 48 -0.88 -4.94 -7.77
CA ASN A 48 -0.61 -5.03 -6.33
C ASN A 48 0.76 -4.46 -5.97
N GLN A 49 1.80 -4.81 -6.70
CA GLN A 49 3.17 -4.38 -6.39
C GLN A 49 3.38 -2.89 -6.62
N ARG A 50 2.82 -2.31 -7.69
CA ARG A 50 2.87 -0.86 -7.91
C ARG A 50 2.14 -0.10 -6.79
N ASN A 51 0.97 -0.59 -6.35
CA ASN A 51 0.28 -0.01 -5.20
C ASN A 51 1.03 -0.18 -3.88
N ARG A 52 1.67 -1.34 -3.67
CA ARG A 52 2.52 -1.60 -2.50
C ARG A 52 3.68 -0.60 -2.46
N ARG A 53 4.35 -0.37 -3.59
CA ARG A 53 5.42 0.64 -3.70
C ARG A 53 4.94 2.03 -3.29
N ILE A 54 3.80 2.48 -3.82
CA ILE A 54 3.21 3.79 -3.48
C ILE A 54 2.94 3.87 -1.97
N TYR A 55 2.32 2.84 -1.40
CA TYR A 55 2.03 2.76 0.03
C TYR A 55 3.31 2.83 0.88
N LEU A 56 4.34 2.05 0.55
CA LEU A 56 5.60 2.03 1.30
C LEU A 56 6.37 3.35 1.20
N ILE A 57 6.38 3.99 0.04
CA ILE A 57 6.98 5.33 -0.12
C ILE A 57 6.25 6.33 0.76
N LYS A 58 4.91 6.32 0.78
CA LYS A 58 4.12 7.19 1.64
C LYS A 58 4.41 6.94 3.12
N CYS A 59 4.47 5.67 3.53
CA CYS A 59 4.88 5.28 4.88
C CYS A 59 6.26 5.85 5.25
N ARG A 60 7.25 5.73 4.36
CA ARG A 60 8.59 6.28 4.56
C ARG A 60 8.58 7.79 4.74
N CYS A 61 7.88 8.53 3.87
CA CYS A 61 7.83 9.99 3.94
C CYS A 61 7.25 10.52 5.26
N HIS A 62 6.34 9.76 5.87
CA HIS A 62 5.70 10.14 7.14
C HIS A 62 6.26 9.40 8.36
N ASN A 63 7.37 8.67 8.22
CA ASN A 63 7.97 7.83 9.27
C ASN A 63 6.97 6.82 9.90
N ILE A 64 6.00 6.34 9.13
CA ILE A 64 5.04 5.33 9.56
C ILE A 64 5.60 3.95 9.26
N VAL A 65 5.57 3.06 10.26
CA VAL A 65 5.92 1.65 10.06
C VAL A 65 4.71 0.86 9.58
N PRO A 66 4.77 0.20 8.40
CA PRO A 66 3.71 -0.67 7.91
C PRO A 66 3.35 -1.79 8.90
N LYS A 67 2.06 -2.12 9.03
CA LYS A 67 1.58 -3.14 10.00
C LYS A 67 2.28 -4.49 9.85
N PHE A 68 2.55 -4.93 8.63
CA PHE A 68 3.19 -6.23 8.39
C PHE A 68 4.68 -6.28 8.81
N LEU A 69 5.32 -5.12 9.02
CA LEU A 69 6.69 -5.04 9.55
C LEU A 69 6.70 -4.92 11.08
N VAL A 70 5.61 -4.47 11.69
CA VAL A 70 5.52 -4.36 13.14
C VAL A 70 5.39 -5.75 13.75
N LYS A 71 6.42 -6.19 14.47
CA LYS A 71 6.32 -7.35 15.37
C LYS A 71 5.88 -6.87 16.76
N ASN A 72 5.01 -7.64 17.40
CA ASN A 72 4.61 -7.39 18.79
C ASN A 72 5.80 -7.64 19.72
N MET A 73 6.46 -6.56 20.12
CA MET A 73 7.56 -6.56 21.11
C MET A 73 7.08 -6.09 22.49
N SER A 74 5.78 -6.20 22.77
CA SER A 74 5.11 -5.64 23.96
C SER A 74 5.62 -6.21 25.29
N ASN A 75 6.36 -7.31 25.27
CA ASN A 75 6.72 -8.07 26.47
C ASN A 75 8.19 -7.92 26.87
N ILE A 76 8.94 -6.99 26.26
CA ILE A 76 10.32 -6.73 26.67
C ILE A 76 10.29 -5.78 27.88
N SER A 77 10.52 -6.32 29.07
CA SER A 77 10.79 -5.54 30.27
C SER A 77 12.19 -4.93 30.18
N PHE A 78 12.33 -3.71 30.69
CA PHE A 78 13.61 -3.01 30.75
C PHE A 78 13.82 -2.52 32.17
N ASP A 79 14.98 -2.83 32.73
CA ASP A 79 15.33 -2.44 34.11
C ASP A 79 15.60 -0.94 34.24
N SER A 80 15.90 -0.25 33.13
CA SER A 80 16.12 1.19 33.11
C SER A 80 15.41 1.92 31.99
N LEU A 81 15.02 3.17 32.26
CA LEU A 81 14.43 4.07 31.26
C LEU A 81 15.40 4.37 30.11
N ASN A 82 16.70 4.47 30.40
CA ASN A 82 17.72 4.72 29.39
C ASN A 82 17.81 3.57 28.40
N LEU A 83 17.84 2.33 28.89
CA LEU A 83 17.86 1.13 28.06
C LEU A 83 16.59 1.04 27.19
N ARG A 84 15.42 1.32 27.77
CA ARG A 84 14.15 1.38 27.04
C ARG A 84 14.18 2.42 25.90
N ARG A 85 14.74 3.60 26.14
CA ARG A 85 14.88 4.66 25.12
C ARG A 85 15.84 4.23 24.01
N ASN A 86 17.02 3.72 24.36
CA ASN A 86 18.01 3.24 23.40
C ASN A 86 17.44 2.10 22.54
N PHE A 87 16.74 1.16 23.16
CA PHE A 87 16.06 0.09 22.44
C PHE A 87 15.02 0.63 21.45
N LYS A 88 14.16 1.56 21.87
CA LYS A 88 13.19 2.20 20.96
C LYS A 88 13.88 2.90 19.78
N ASN A 89 14.99 3.59 20.01
CA ASN A 89 15.73 4.27 18.94
C ASN A 89 16.33 3.28 17.93
N ILE A 90 16.95 2.20 18.43
CA ILE A 90 17.48 1.12 17.60
C ILE A 90 16.36 0.47 16.79
N LEU A 91 15.22 0.18 17.44
CA LEU A 91 14.07 -0.44 16.80
C LEU A 91 13.47 0.45 15.71
N THR A 92 13.35 1.76 15.95
CA THR A 92 12.89 2.72 14.93
C THR A 92 13.84 2.74 13.72
N SER A 93 15.15 2.78 13.95
CA SER A 93 16.16 2.74 12.88
C SER A 93 16.09 1.43 12.08
N PHE A 94 15.93 0.29 12.78
CA PHE A 94 15.73 -1.00 12.16
C PHE A 94 14.49 -1.03 11.25
N TYR A 95 13.35 -0.52 11.72
CA TYR A 95 12.14 -0.47 10.90
C TYR A 95 12.29 0.43 9.67
N GLN A 96 12.92 1.61 9.80
CA GLN A 96 13.17 2.50 8.67
C GLN A 96 14.05 1.83 7.60
N LYS A 97 15.13 1.15 8.01
CA LYS A 97 15.98 0.37 7.10
C LYS A 97 15.19 -0.76 6.43
N THR A 98 14.34 -1.45 7.18
CA THR A 98 13.50 -2.55 6.67
C THR A 98 12.48 -2.06 5.65
N VAL A 99 11.89 -0.87 5.85
CA VAL A 99 11.01 -0.23 4.87
C VAL A 99 11.77 0.08 3.58
N ASN A 100 13.00 0.61 3.66
CA ASN A 100 13.82 0.87 2.48
C ASN A 100 14.15 -0.41 1.69
N ILE A 101 14.53 -1.49 2.39
CA ILE A 101 14.75 -2.80 1.77
C ILE A 101 13.47 -3.29 1.09
N SER A 102 12.33 -3.18 1.76
CA SER A 102 11.03 -3.59 1.20
C SER A 102 10.66 -2.79 -0.06
N ILE A 103 11.00 -1.51 -0.12
CA ILE A 103 10.79 -0.67 -1.31
C ILE A 103 11.69 -1.16 -2.46
N ALA A 104 12.97 -1.44 -2.18
CA ALA A 104 13.91 -1.93 -3.20
C ALA A 104 13.46 -3.28 -3.77
N ASP A 105 13.07 -4.20 -2.90
CA ASP A 105 12.50 -5.50 -3.27
C ASP A 105 11.24 -5.36 -4.15
N THR A 106 10.30 -4.48 -3.74
CA THR A 106 9.10 -4.20 -4.53
C THR A 106 9.44 -3.65 -5.93
N ILE A 107 10.47 -2.79 -6.03
CA ILE A 107 10.92 -2.25 -7.34
C ILE A 107 11.49 -3.38 -8.22
N TYR A 108 12.27 -4.28 -7.63
CA TYR A 108 12.81 -5.44 -8.34
C TYR A 108 11.69 -6.36 -8.84
N GLU A 109 10.70 -6.68 -7.99
CA GLU A 109 9.54 -7.47 -8.37
C GLU A 109 8.73 -6.83 -9.51
N ILE A 110 8.52 -5.50 -9.48
CA ILE A 110 7.85 -4.77 -10.56
C ILE A 110 8.58 -4.99 -11.89
N LYS A 111 9.90 -4.80 -11.92
CA LYS A 111 10.71 -4.99 -13.13
C LYS A 111 10.62 -6.41 -13.67
N ASN A 112 10.65 -7.41 -12.78
CA ASN A 112 10.52 -8.81 -13.17
C ASN A 112 9.14 -9.13 -13.75
N LEU A 113 8.07 -8.60 -13.15
CA LEU A 113 6.71 -8.77 -13.67
C LEU A 113 6.52 -8.06 -15.01
N GLU A 114 7.06 -6.86 -15.19
CA GLU A 114 7.01 -6.14 -16.48
C GLU A 114 7.74 -6.92 -17.58
N LYS A 115 8.93 -7.48 -17.28
CA LYS A 115 9.65 -8.36 -18.19
C LYS A 115 8.86 -9.63 -18.50
N GLY A 116 8.28 -10.27 -17.49
CA GLY A 116 7.48 -11.48 -17.64
C GLY A 116 6.22 -11.25 -18.48
N LEU A 117 5.53 -10.13 -18.29
CA LEU A 117 4.38 -9.72 -19.11
C LEU A 117 4.76 -9.48 -20.55
N LYS A 118 5.91 -8.84 -20.81
CA LYS A 118 6.40 -8.64 -22.17
C LYS A 118 6.63 -9.97 -22.89
N ILE A 119 7.35 -10.90 -22.25
CA ILE A 119 7.63 -12.23 -22.79
C ILE A 119 6.34 -13.02 -23.01
N ALA A 120 5.43 -13.02 -22.02
CA ALA A 120 4.14 -13.69 -22.15
C ALA A 120 3.30 -13.10 -23.28
N GLY A 121 3.32 -11.77 -23.47
CA GLY A 121 2.63 -11.12 -24.59
C GLY A 121 3.22 -11.50 -25.94
N GLU A 122 4.55 -11.54 -26.07
CA GLU A 122 5.24 -12.00 -27.29
C GLU A 122 4.84 -13.45 -27.63
N ILE A 123 4.86 -14.35 -26.66
CA ILE A 123 4.44 -15.75 -26.82
C ILE A 123 2.98 -15.84 -27.25
N ILE A 124 2.07 -15.08 -26.63
CA ILE A 124 0.64 -15.12 -26.97
C ILE A 124 0.38 -14.65 -28.41
N MET A 125 1.14 -13.67 -28.89
CA MET A 125 1.03 -13.18 -30.27
C MET A 125 1.50 -14.19 -31.34
N GLU A 126 2.27 -15.23 -30.95
CA GLU A 126 2.69 -16.28 -31.88
C GLU A 126 1.53 -17.22 -32.29
N PHE A 127 0.52 -17.38 -31.43
CA PHE A 127 -0.59 -18.31 -31.66
C PHE A 127 -1.99 -17.65 -31.69
N VAL A 128 -2.16 -16.46 -31.11
CA VAL A 128 -3.43 -15.71 -31.17
C VAL A 128 -3.40 -14.68 -32.30
N PRO A 129 -4.42 -14.63 -33.17
CA PRO A 129 -4.56 -13.57 -34.17
C PRO A 129 -4.47 -12.18 -33.54
N THR A 130 -3.74 -11.27 -34.20
CA THR A 130 -3.44 -9.92 -33.71
C THR A 130 -4.68 -9.14 -33.25
N ASP A 131 -5.79 -9.23 -33.98
CA ASP A 131 -7.05 -8.57 -33.61
C ASP A 131 -7.61 -9.07 -32.27
N LEU A 132 -7.55 -10.37 -32.02
CA LEU A 132 -8.01 -10.97 -30.76
C LEU A 132 -7.07 -10.65 -29.60
N TRP A 133 -5.77 -10.59 -29.87
CA TRP A 133 -4.78 -10.14 -28.89
C TRP A 133 -5.02 -8.69 -28.47
N HIS A 134 -5.28 -7.78 -29.41
CA HIS A 134 -5.61 -6.39 -29.08
C HIS A 134 -6.84 -6.28 -28.18
N ILE A 135 -7.94 -6.98 -28.54
CA ILE A 135 -9.16 -7.00 -27.71
C ILE A 135 -8.87 -7.57 -26.31
N TYR A 136 -8.07 -8.64 -26.22
CA TYR A 136 -7.70 -9.24 -24.94
C TYR A 136 -6.85 -8.30 -24.09
N SER A 137 -5.81 -7.71 -24.67
CA SER A 137 -4.88 -6.79 -24.00
C SER A 137 -5.61 -5.55 -23.48
N ASP A 138 -6.52 -4.98 -24.26
CA ASP A 138 -7.34 -3.83 -23.84
C ASP A 138 -8.23 -4.18 -22.64
N LYS A 139 -8.83 -5.38 -22.63
CA LYS A 139 -9.62 -5.84 -21.48
C LYS A 139 -8.77 -6.06 -20.24
N GLU A 140 -7.58 -6.61 -20.39
CA GLU A 140 -6.65 -6.77 -19.27
C GLU A 140 -6.18 -5.43 -18.74
N LYS A 141 -5.97 -4.42 -19.59
CA LYS A 141 -5.67 -3.05 -19.16
C LYS A 141 -6.80 -2.44 -18.32
N ILE A 142 -8.05 -2.56 -18.78
CA ILE A 142 -9.22 -2.08 -18.02
C ILE A 142 -9.32 -2.80 -16.66
N ARG A 143 -9.14 -4.13 -16.64
CA ARG A 143 -9.12 -4.93 -15.40
C ARG A 143 -8.01 -4.49 -14.46
N TYR A 144 -6.82 -4.27 -14.99
CA TYR A 144 -5.67 -3.77 -14.25
C TYR A 144 -5.99 -2.41 -13.61
N GLU A 145 -6.54 -1.45 -14.36
CA GLU A 145 -6.85 -0.10 -13.86
C GLU A 145 -7.91 -0.12 -12.75
N LYS A 146 -8.96 -0.92 -12.93
CA LYS A 146 -10.00 -1.12 -11.91
C LYS A 146 -9.39 -1.67 -10.62
N LEU A 147 -8.65 -2.78 -10.74
CA LEU A 147 -7.99 -3.41 -9.60
C LEU A 147 -6.99 -2.46 -8.91
N PHE A 148 -6.20 -1.74 -9.71
CA PHE A 148 -5.23 -0.77 -9.20
C PHE A 148 -5.92 0.28 -8.35
N THR A 149 -7.05 0.82 -8.81
CA THR A 149 -7.83 1.84 -8.09
C THR A 149 -8.42 1.29 -6.80
N GLU A 150 -9.01 0.08 -6.84
CA GLU A 150 -9.56 -0.59 -5.64
C GLU A 150 -8.49 -0.86 -4.57
N ILE A 151 -7.30 -1.29 -4.97
CA ILE A 151 -6.19 -1.51 -4.04
C ILE A 151 -5.68 -0.16 -3.49
N LYS A 152 -5.56 0.85 -4.36
CA LYS A 152 -5.11 2.20 -3.98
C LYS A 152 -5.98 2.78 -2.88
N SER A 153 -7.30 2.75 -3.04
CA SER A 153 -8.25 3.25 -2.03
C SER A 153 -8.08 2.54 -0.70
N ARG A 154 -8.00 1.20 -0.69
CA ARG A 154 -7.75 0.41 0.53
C ARG A 154 -6.42 0.76 1.20
N ASN A 155 -5.36 0.99 0.42
CA ASN A 155 -4.05 1.37 0.96
C ASN A 155 -4.04 2.79 1.53
N ILE A 156 -4.78 3.72 0.93
CA ILE A 156 -4.98 5.08 1.45
C ILE A 156 -5.68 5.02 2.81
N GLU A 157 -6.76 4.26 2.91
CA GLU A 157 -7.50 4.08 4.16
C GLU A 157 -6.60 3.51 5.26
N LYS A 158 -5.90 2.40 4.97
CA LYS A 158 -4.92 1.79 5.89
C LYS A 158 -3.85 2.77 6.37
N PHE A 159 -3.36 3.63 5.47
CA PHE A 159 -2.38 4.65 5.80
C PHE A 159 -2.99 5.72 6.72
N ASN A 160 -4.17 6.24 6.37
CA ASN A 160 -4.84 7.31 7.12
C ASN A 160 -5.16 6.88 8.55
N THR A 161 -5.68 5.67 8.75
CA THR A 161 -5.94 5.14 10.10
C THR A 161 -4.66 5.12 10.95
N LYS A 162 -3.52 4.70 10.37
CA LYS A 162 -2.24 4.67 11.09
C LYS A 162 -1.70 6.05 11.38
N PHE A 163 -1.83 6.97 10.43
CA PHE A 163 -1.41 8.35 10.58
C PHE A 163 -2.20 9.06 11.68
N GLN A 164 -3.52 8.87 11.73
CA GLN A 164 -4.38 9.42 12.78
C GLN A 164 -4.00 8.89 14.18
N ILE A 165 -3.77 7.58 14.32
CA ILE A 165 -3.33 6.98 15.60
C ILE A 165 -1.99 7.57 16.05
N GLN A 166 -1.07 7.84 15.12
CA GLN A 166 0.21 8.46 15.44
C GLN A 166 0.04 9.92 15.91
N GLN A 167 -0.83 10.70 15.26
CA GLN A 167 -1.12 12.06 15.68
C GLN A 167 -1.85 12.12 17.03
N SER A 168 -2.82 11.23 17.28
CA SER A 168 -3.53 11.20 18.56
C SER A 168 -2.59 10.87 19.73
N ASN A 169 -1.63 9.96 19.54
CA ASN A 169 -0.63 9.62 20.55
C ASN A 169 0.41 10.73 20.78
N GLN A 170 0.59 11.64 19.82
CA GLN A 170 1.42 12.84 20.00
C GLN A 170 0.65 13.93 20.76
N ASN A 171 -0.66 14.03 20.53
CA ASN A 171 -1.53 15.01 21.17
C ASN A 171 -2.05 14.57 22.55
N SER A 172 -1.94 13.29 22.92
CA SER A 172 -2.44 12.76 24.20
C SER A 172 -1.58 13.10 25.43
N ASN A 173 -0.60 14.00 25.31
CA ASN A 173 -0.07 14.70 26.48
C ASN A 173 -1.08 15.79 26.89
N ASN A 174 -2.28 15.37 27.32
CA ASN A 174 -3.25 16.25 27.97
C ASN A 174 -2.68 16.63 29.34
N THR A 175 -1.91 17.71 29.38
CA THR A 175 -1.37 18.34 30.60
C THR A 175 -2.46 18.92 31.50
N ASN A 176 -3.73 18.87 31.08
CA ASN A 176 -4.88 19.35 31.86
C ASN A 176 -5.33 18.35 32.94
N GLU A 177 -4.89 17.08 32.92
CA GLU A 177 -5.24 16.11 33.97
C GLU A 177 -4.49 16.35 35.30
N TRP A 178 -3.47 17.21 35.33
CA TRP A 178 -2.60 17.38 36.51
C TRP A 178 -2.85 18.68 37.28
N ILE A 179 -3.67 19.57 36.73
CA ILE A 179 -3.96 20.88 37.30
C ILE A 179 -5.37 20.83 37.89
N GLU A 180 -5.45 20.41 39.15
CA GLU A 180 -6.69 20.48 39.92
C GLU A 180 -6.70 21.81 40.69
N ASN A 181 -7.58 22.73 40.30
CA ASN A 181 -7.74 23.99 41.01
C ASN A 181 -8.58 23.75 42.28
N LEU A 182 -7.88 23.48 43.40
CA LEU A 182 -8.52 23.25 44.70
C LEU A 182 -9.11 24.54 45.31
N SER A 183 -8.85 25.70 44.71
CA SER A 183 -9.37 27.00 45.13
C SER A 183 -10.37 27.52 44.11
N ASN A 184 -11.56 27.98 44.55
CA ASN A 184 -12.55 28.64 43.67
C ASN A 184 -12.11 30.04 43.17
N THR A 185 -10.81 30.28 43.10
CA THR A 185 -10.18 31.51 42.58
C THR A 185 -9.71 31.28 41.16
N GLU A 186 -9.95 32.25 40.28
CA GLU A 186 -9.49 32.23 38.90
C GLU A 186 -7.97 32.26 38.86
N VAL A 187 -7.37 31.19 38.30
CA VAL A 187 -5.92 31.12 38.09
C VAL A 187 -5.57 31.99 36.88
N PRO A 188 -4.68 32.98 37.03
CA PRO A 188 -4.23 33.80 35.92
C PRO A 188 -3.65 32.97 34.76
N GLU A 189 -3.87 33.41 33.52
CA GLU A 189 -3.53 32.66 32.31
C GLU A 189 -2.04 32.28 32.21
N TYR A 190 -1.15 33.18 32.63
CA TYR A 190 0.30 32.93 32.67
C TYR A 190 0.68 31.78 33.63
N ALA A 191 -0.05 31.62 34.74
CA ALA A 191 0.21 30.56 35.71
C ALA A 191 -0.24 29.21 35.15
N ASN A 192 -1.34 29.17 34.40
CA ASN A 192 -1.77 27.97 33.69
C ASN A 192 -0.76 27.53 32.62
N GLU A 193 -0.14 28.46 31.89
CA GLU A 193 0.90 28.12 30.92
C GLU A 193 2.13 27.47 31.58
N ILE A 194 2.54 27.99 32.73
CA ILE A 194 3.68 27.45 33.49
C ILE A 194 3.33 26.09 34.12
N LEU A 195 2.14 25.95 34.69
CA LEU A 195 1.70 24.70 35.34
C LEU A 195 1.52 23.55 34.35
N LYS A 196 1.16 23.85 33.08
CA LYS A 196 1.12 22.87 31.99
C LYS A 196 2.49 22.25 31.66
N LEU A 197 3.60 22.91 32.01
CA LEU A 197 4.96 22.40 31.78
C LEU A 197 5.32 21.22 32.70
N GLY A 198 4.49 20.97 33.73
CA GLY A 198 4.58 19.81 34.60
C GLY A 198 5.65 19.92 35.71
N PRO A 199 5.69 18.94 36.62
CA PRO A 199 6.50 18.99 37.84
C PRO A 199 8.01 18.97 37.62
N LYS A 200 8.47 18.67 36.39
CA LYS A 200 9.89 18.68 36.02
C LYS A 200 10.41 20.07 35.60
N PHE A 201 9.53 21.04 35.37
CA PHE A 201 9.92 22.41 35.09
C PHE A 201 10.54 23.11 36.32
N ALA A 202 10.10 22.73 37.52
CA ALA A 202 10.57 23.29 38.78
C ALA A 202 11.79 22.57 39.39
N ALA A 203 12.34 21.54 38.72
CA ALA A 203 13.51 20.85 39.24
C ALA A 203 14.73 21.78 39.14
N PRO A 204 15.40 22.12 40.26
CA PRO A 204 16.65 22.87 40.18
C PRO A 204 17.66 22.03 39.41
N LEU A 205 18.25 22.63 38.38
CA LEU A 205 19.42 22.07 37.70
C LEU A 205 20.51 21.89 38.76
N LYS A 206 20.88 20.63 39.03
CA LYS A 206 22.10 20.30 39.77
C LYS A 206 23.29 20.29 38.83
#